data_AF-A0A955CMU6-F1
#
_entry.id   AF-A0A955CMU6-F1
#
_cell.length_a   1.000
_cell.length_b   1.000
_cell.length_c   1.000
_cell.angle_alpha   90.00
_cell.angle_beta   90.00
_cell.angle_gamma   90.00
#
_symmetry.space_group_name_H-M   'P 1'
#
loop_
_entity.id
_entity.type
_entity.pdbx_description
1 polymer ?
#
loop_
_entity_poly.entity_id
_entity_poly.type
_entity_poly.pdbx_seq_one_letter_code
_entity_poly.pdbx_strand_id
1 'polypeptide(L)'
;MTHIRTAAIALLAAAATTASADDQIFVGGPAGAVYVADSDTGEFTYFACFCIGPIVSIQPLGSDLLVADSFGGLWQLDGVTGVFETGAWTGVQIVDMAIDGEDAIVVKADGSVMRTPLAVGFPQDTIDAPAGVTSVLLFDGDMYVGTNTGEIHRKAQGESTWSLFGTMPSAIRTLAARPEALVVADNLGDARRILWAGGPDDGYYVTQEVVDAGYTGDFTLFTRSMGEVSVYDAETSTLVDTWTLPVEASAIFVRPGNVCKADTNRNGVLEAGDFSAWVAAYNRGDFIADQNNDLAVTPADFSAWVAAYNRGCD
;
A
#
# COMPACT_ATOMS: atom_id res chain seq x y z
N MET A 1 25.58 55.95 25.79
CA MET A 1 26.22 54.64 25.61
C MET A 1 25.16 53.70 25.08
N THR A 2 25.23 53.44 23.78
CA THR A 2 24.16 52.81 22.99
C THR A 2 24.49 51.33 22.89
N HIS A 3 23.69 50.47 23.53
CA HIS A 3 23.88 49.02 23.47
C HIS A 3 23.41 48.47 22.12
N ILE A 4 24.36 48.16 21.24
CA ILE A 4 24.13 47.39 20.03
C ILE A 4 23.91 45.93 20.47
N ARG A 5 22.69 45.42 20.26
CA ARG A 5 22.38 44.00 20.44
C ARG A 5 22.83 43.25 19.19
N THR A 6 23.92 42.48 19.32
CA THR A 6 24.38 41.55 18.31
C THR A 6 23.39 40.38 18.22
N ALA A 7 22.66 40.28 17.12
CA ALA A 7 21.82 39.13 16.81
C ALA A 7 22.74 37.94 16.47
N ALA A 8 22.67 36.88 17.27
CA ALA A 8 23.30 35.60 16.94
C ALA A 8 22.46 34.93 15.85
N ILE A 9 23.02 34.83 14.66
CA ILE A 9 22.50 33.99 13.58
C ILE A 9 22.77 32.54 14.01
N ALA A 10 21.73 31.85 14.48
CA ALA A 10 21.77 30.42 14.67
C ALA A 10 21.78 29.77 13.29
N LEU A 11 22.96 29.27 12.89
CA LEU A 11 23.09 28.37 11.75
C LEU A 11 22.41 27.06 12.17
N LEU A 12 21.16 26.85 11.79
CA LEU A 12 20.57 25.51 11.81
C LEU A 12 21.33 24.70 10.76
N ALA A 13 22.24 23.84 11.21
CA ALA A 13 22.61 22.69 10.40
C ALA A 13 21.34 21.85 10.26
N ALA A 14 20.76 21.82 9.06
CA ALA A 14 19.85 20.76 8.69
C ALA A 14 20.64 19.46 8.84
N ALA A 15 20.40 18.74 9.93
CA ALA A 15 20.71 17.33 9.98
C ALA A 15 19.82 16.72 8.88
N ALA A 16 20.41 16.50 7.71
CA ALA A 16 19.85 15.58 6.75
C ALA A 16 19.85 14.23 7.47
N THR A 17 18.71 13.89 8.07
CA THR A 17 18.39 12.51 8.42
C THR A 17 18.65 11.72 7.17
N THR A 18 19.53 10.73 7.27
CA THR A 18 19.81 9.80 6.17
C THR A 18 18.50 9.14 5.81
N ALA A 19 17.96 9.49 4.64
CA ALA A 19 16.77 8.88 4.09
C ALA A 19 16.99 7.38 4.06
N SER A 20 16.14 6.67 4.78
CA SER A 20 16.02 5.22 4.69
C SER A 20 14.67 4.97 4.05
N ALA A 21 14.58 5.04 2.73
CA ALA A 21 13.38 4.58 2.05
C ALA A 21 13.75 3.77 0.80
N ASP A 22 14.23 2.55 1.08
CA ASP A 22 14.34 1.42 0.15
C ASP A 22 12.93 0.89 -0.30
N ASP A 23 11.86 1.69 -0.18
CA ASP A 23 10.52 1.27 -0.55
C ASP A 23 10.38 1.23 -2.07
N GLN A 24 9.66 0.21 -2.54
CA GLN A 24 9.31 0.10 -3.95
C GLN A 24 7.84 0.46 -4.15
N ILE A 25 7.58 1.27 -5.15
CA ILE A 25 6.26 1.76 -5.46
C ILE A 25 5.85 1.20 -6.81
N PHE A 26 4.87 0.31 -6.81
CA PHE A 26 4.29 -0.27 -8.00
C PHE A 26 3.05 0.51 -8.40
N VAL A 27 2.98 0.97 -9.65
CA VAL A 27 1.82 1.69 -10.18
C VAL A 27 1.32 0.98 -11.43
N GLY A 28 0.04 0.65 -11.42
CA GLY A 28 -0.66 0.11 -12.58
C GLY A 28 -1.21 1.20 -13.48
N GLY A 29 -1.29 0.94 -14.78
CA GLY A 29 -1.90 1.83 -15.77
C GLY A 29 -3.10 1.23 -16.52
N PRO A 30 -3.86 2.06 -17.26
CA PRO A 30 -5.10 1.65 -17.92
C PRO A 30 -4.90 0.64 -19.07
N ALA A 31 -3.67 0.49 -19.56
CA ALA A 31 -3.32 -0.47 -20.60
C ALA A 31 -2.74 -1.78 -20.04
N GLY A 32 -2.77 -2.01 -18.72
CA GLY A 32 -2.22 -3.22 -18.12
C GLY A 32 -0.70 -3.20 -17.95
N ALA A 33 -0.08 -2.01 -18.02
CA ALA A 33 1.33 -1.81 -17.73
C ALA A 33 1.53 -1.55 -16.23
N VAL A 34 2.60 -2.11 -15.67
CA VAL A 34 3.05 -1.87 -14.31
C VAL A 34 4.39 -1.15 -14.37
N TYR A 35 4.52 -0.09 -13.58
CA TYR A 35 5.75 0.66 -13.38
C TYR A 35 6.22 0.49 -11.95
N VAL A 36 7.52 0.53 -11.73
CA VAL A 36 8.14 0.52 -10.39
C VAL A 36 9.01 1.75 -10.22
N ALA A 37 8.89 2.40 -9.07
CA ALA A 37 9.79 3.47 -8.63
C ALA A 37 10.41 3.13 -7.28
N ASP A 38 11.59 3.68 -7.06
CA ASP A 38 12.21 3.79 -5.75
C ASP A 38 11.63 5.03 -5.05
N SER A 39 11.15 4.90 -3.81
CA SER A 39 10.51 5.98 -3.06
C SER A 39 11.40 7.17 -2.76
N ASP A 40 12.73 7.01 -2.73
CA ASP A 40 13.67 8.11 -2.53
C ASP A 40 13.79 8.99 -3.78
N THR A 41 13.64 8.39 -4.96
CA THR A 41 13.86 9.08 -6.24
C THR A 41 12.58 9.49 -6.95
N GLY A 42 11.49 8.75 -6.74
CA GLY A 42 10.26 8.90 -7.52
C GLY A 42 10.43 8.59 -9.01
N GLU A 43 11.55 8.01 -9.43
CA GLU A 43 11.83 7.71 -10.84
C GLU A 43 11.15 6.39 -11.25
N PHE A 44 10.09 6.49 -12.05
CA PHE A 44 9.36 5.33 -12.54
C PHE A 44 10.07 4.66 -13.72
N THR A 45 10.28 3.36 -13.60
CA THR A 45 10.76 2.47 -14.66
C THR A 45 9.68 1.47 -15.04
N TYR A 46 9.68 1.05 -16.30
CA TYR A 46 8.77 0.01 -16.76
C TYR A 46 9.11 -1.33 -16.08
N PHE A 47 8.12 -1.97 -15.49
CA PHE A 47 8.28 -3.24 -14.77
C PHE A 47 7.69 -4.41 -15.56
N ALA A 48 6.40 -4.36 -15.91
CA ALA A 48 5.71 -5.43 -16.60
C ALA A 48 4.56 -4.92 -17.48
N CYS A 49 4.06 -5.74 -18.41
CA CYS A 49 2.75 -5.53 -19.05
C CYS A 49 2.13 -6.88 -19.39
N PHE A 50 0.88 -7.04 -19.04
CA PHE A 50 0.04 -8.12 -19.53
C PHE A 50 -0.91 -7.64 -20.65
N CYS A 51 -1.08 -6.33 -20.77
CA CYS A 51 -1.74 -5.66 -21.91
C CYS A 51 -3.17 -6.16 -22.21
N ILE A 52 -3.89 -6.57 -21.17
CA ILE A 52 -5.23 -7.19 -21.25
C ILE A 52 -6.34 -6.32 -20.65
N GLY A 53 -6.03 -5.24 -19.93
CA GLY A 53 -7.02 -4.27 -19.46
C GLY A 53 -6.51 -3.29 -18.41
N PRO A 54 -7.35 -2.32 -18.00
CA PRO A 54 -7.04 -1.41 -16.92
C PRO A 54 -6.78 -2.15 -15.61
N ILE A 55 -5.64 -1.87 -14.99
CA ILE A 55 -5.30 -2.38 -13.65
C ILE A 55 -6.14 -1.63 -12.64
N VAL A 56 -6.82 -2.34 -11.74
CA VAL A 56 -7.69 -1.71 -10.73
C VAL A 56 -7.19 -1.90 -9.31
N SER A 57 -6.32 -2.89 -9.07
CA SER A 57 -5.70 -3.10 -7.77
C SER A 57 -4.39 -3.88 -7.93
N ILE A 58 -3.41 -3.58 -7.09
CA ILE A 58 -2.14 -4.33 -6.98
C ILE A 58 -1.99 -4.67 -5.50
N GLN A 59 -1.72 -5.94 -5.19
CA GLN A 59 -1.57 -6.41 -3.82
C GLN A 59 -0.31 -7.28 -3.68
N PRO A 60 0.33 -7.30 -2.50
CA PRO A 60 1.43 -8.21 -2.23
C PRO A 60 0.92 -9.64 -2.08
N LEU A 61 1.62 -10.60 -2.66
CA LEU A 61 1.36 -12.02 -2.51
C LEU A 61 2.70 -12.76 -2.25
N GLY A 62 3.12 -12.83 -1.00
CA GLY A 62 4.41 -13.45 -0.66
C GLY A 62 5.57 -12.63 -1.23
N SER A 63 6.31 -13.19 -2.19
CA SER A 63 7.36 -12.53 -2.98
C SER A 63 6.91 -12.09 -4.38
N ASP A 64 5.60 -12.14 -4.62
CA ASP A 64 4.99 -11.85 -5.90
C ASP A 64 3.99 -10.69 -5.74
N LEU A 65 3.54 -10.17 -6.87
CA LEU A 65 2.45 -9.22 -6.94
C LEU A 65 1.22 -9.93 -7.48
N LEU A 66 0.08 -9.77 -6.82
CA LEU A 66 -1.20 -10.08 -7.42
C LEU A 66 -1.81 -8.81 -8.00
N VAL A 67 -2.05 -8.82 -9.31
CA VAL A 67 -2.61 -7.69 -10.05
C VAL A 67 -4.02 -8.03 -10.51
N ALA A 68 -4.99 -7.18 -10.19
CA ALA A 68 -6.36 -7.30 -10.67
C ALA A 68 -6.62 -6.34 -11.84
N ASP A 69 -7.29 -6.83 -12.89
CA ASP A 69 -7.83 -5.99 -13.96
C ASP A 69 -9.35 -5.80 -13.87
N SER A 70 -9.84 -4.73 -14.49
CA SER A 70 -11.27 -4.39 -14.52
C SER A 70 -12.18 -5.39 -15.25
N PHE A 71 -11.62 -6.37 -15.98
CA PHE A 71 -12.39 -7.39 -16.68
C PHE A 71 -12.58 -8.66 -15.85
N GLY A 72 -11.87 -8.80 -14.74
CA GLY A 72 -11.98 -9.94 -13.84
C GLY A 72 -10.76 -10.83 -13.76
N GLY A 73 -9.67 -10.45 -14.41
CA GLY A 73 -8.41 -11.17 -14.31
C GLY A 73 -7.68 -10.88 -13.00
N LEU A 74 -7.14 -11.94 -12.40
CA LEU A 74 -6.18 -11.88 -11.30
C LEU A 74 -4.86 -12.49 -11.80
N TRP A 75 -3.77 -11.74 -11.76
CA TRP A 75 -2.51 -12.12 -12.40
C TRP A 75 -1.38 -12.05 -11.38
N GLN A 76 -0.74 -13.19 -11.14
CA GLN A 76 0.45 -13.26 -10.31
C GLN A 76 1.67 -12.95 -11.17
N LEU A 77 2.42 -11.94 -10.74
CA LEU A 77 3.68 -11.52 -11.32
C LEU A 77 4.79 -11.79 -10.31
N ASP A 78 5.87 -12.40 -10.76
CA ASP A 78 7.10 -12.44 -9.98
C ASP A 78 7.51 -11.00 -9.65
N GLY A 79 7.59 -10.67 -8.37
CA GLY A 79 7.76 -9.28 -7.95
C GLY A 79 9.19 -8.75 -8.10
N VAL A 80 10.09 -9.57 -8.65
CA VAL A 80 11.48 -9.22 -8.98
C VAL A 80 11.60 -8.82 -10.44
N THR A 81 11.14 -9.72 -11.29
CA THR A 81 11.37 -9.73 -12.72
C THR A 81 10.18 -9.22 -13.50
N GLY A 82 9.00 -9.12 -12.86
CA GLY A 82 7.74 -8.78 -13.49
C GLY A 82 7.23 -9.90 -14.42
N VAL A 83 7.83 -11.09 -14.38
CA VAL A 83 7.43 -12.21 -15.23
C VAL A 83 6.08 -12.74 -14.76
N PHE A 84 5.18 -12.94 -15.72
CA PHE A 84 3.90 -13.58 -15.47
C PHE A 84 4.09 -15.05 -15.05
N GLU A 85 3.52 -15.42 -13.91
CA GLU A 85 3.60 -16.78 -13.38
C GLU A 85 2.31 -17.56 -13.60
N THR A 86 1.21 -17.04 -13.07
CA THR A 86 -0.10 -17.68 -13.11
C THR A 86 -1.23 -16.67 -13.10
N GLY A 87 -2.42 -17.09 -13.53
CA GLY A 87 -3.57 -16.23 -13.64
C GLY A 87 -4.88 -16.96 -13.38
N ALA A 88 -5.83 -16.22 -12.85
CA ALA A 88 -7.17 -16.65 -12.51
C ALA A 88 -8.20 -15.71 -13.14
N TRP A 89 -9.36 -16.25 -13.49
CA TRP A 89 -10.46 -15.45 -14.02
C TRP A 89 -11.69 -15.55 -13.13
N THR A 90 -12.07 -14.43 -12.54
CA THR A 90 -13.18 -14.38 -11.58
C THR A 90 -14.55 -14.42 -12.26
N GLY A 91 -14.63 -14.06 -13.55
CA GLY A 91 -15.89 -13.94 -14.27
C GLY A 91 -16.71 -12.68 -13.92
N VAL A 92 -16.15 -11.76 -13.12
CA VAL A 92 -16.80 -10.53 -12.68
C VAL A 92 -15.91 -9.31 -12.90
N GLN A 93 -16.49 -8.14 -13.12
CA GLN A 93 -15.71 -6.90 -13.19
C GLN A 93 -15.25 -6.50 -11.79
N ILE A 94 -13.94 -6.32 -11.63
CA ILE A 94 -13.30 -5.97 -10.36
C ILE A 94 -13.15 -4.45 -10.28
N VAL A 95 -13.41 -3.91 -9.10
CA VAL A 95 -13.16 -2.51 -8.75
C VAL A 95 -11.96 -2.38 -7.83
N ASP A 96 -11.82 -3.29 -6.88
CA ASP A 96 -10.71 -3.32 -5.93
C ASP A 96 -10.53 -4.75 -5.36
N MET A 97 -9.40 -5.00 -4.71
CA MET A 97 -9.05 -6.29 -4.14
C MET A 97 -8.16 -6.16 -2.90
N ALA A 98 -8.28 -7.09 -1.97
CA ALA A 98 -7.32 -7.32 -0.88
C ALA A 98 -6.95 -8.81 -0.79
N ILE A 99 -5.83 -9.15 -0.14
CA ILE A 99 -5.37 -10.55 0.05
C ILE A 99 -5.63 -11.01 1.47
N ASP A 100 -6.34 -12.15 1.61
CA ASP A 100 -6.62 -12.83 2.87
C ASP A 100 -6.02 -14.25 2.83
N GLY A 101 -4.73 -14.38 3.13
CA GLY A 101 -4.03 -15.65 3.06
C GLY A 101 -3.96 -16.20 1.64
N GLU A 102 -4.64 -17.32 1.37
CA GLU A 102 -4.69 -17.97 0.05
C GLU A 102 -5.86 -17.49 -0.83
N ASP A 103 -6.64 -16.54 -0.33
CA ASP A 103 -7.80 -15.99 -1.02
C ASP A 103 -7.60 -14.52 -1.40
N ALA A 104 -8.15 -14.13 -2.55
CA ALA A 104 -8.43 -12.74 -2.86
C ALA A 104 -9.84 -12.35 -2.41
N ILE A 105 -9.95 -11.24 -1.71
CA ILE A 105 -11.22 -10.56 -1.43
C ILE A 105 -11.43 -9.53 -2.52
N VAL A 106 -12.46 -9.70 -3.33
CA VAL A 106 -12.70 -8.93 -4.55
C VAL A 106 -13.95 -8.09 -4.40
N VAL A 107 -13.84 -6.79 -4.67
CA VAL A 107 -14.97 -5.87 -4.79
C VAL A 107 -15.42 -5.83 -6.24
N LYS A 108 -16.70 -6.11 -6.48
CA LYS A 108 -17.29 -6.10 -7.82
C LYS A 108 -17.79 -4.72 -8.22
N ALA A 109 -17.97 -4.51 -9.53
CA ALA A 109 -18.60 -3.31 -10.09
C ALA A 109 -20.04 -3.05 -9.61
N ASP A 110 -20.76 -4.08 -9.14
CA ASP A 110 -22.09 -3.92 -8.53
C ASP A 110 -22.05 -3.62 -7.02
N GLY A 111 -20.85 -3.50 -6.45
CA GLY A 111 -20.61 -3.20 -5.04
C GLY A 111 -20.77 -4.39 -4.09
N SER A 112 -20.92 -5.62 -4.61
CA SER A 112 -20.84 -6.84 -3.79
C SER A 112 -19.39 -7.28 -3.58
N VAL A 113 -19.13 -7.98 -2.48
CA VAL A 113 -17.80 -8.47 -2.12
C VAL A 113 -17.77 -10.00 -2.21
N MET A 114 -16.72 -10.56 -2.80
CA MET A 114 -16.54 -12.00 -2.97
C MET A 114 -15.18 -12.47 -2.49
N ARG A 115 -15.12 -13.74 -2.08
CA ARG A 115 -13.87 -14.45 -1.78
C ARG A 115 -13.54 -15.38 -2.95
N THR A 116 -12.34 -15.26 -3.47
CA THR A 116 -11.83 -16.02 -4.61
C THR A 116 -10.53 -16.73 -4.21
N PRO A 117 -10.54 -18.06 -4.07
CA PRO A 117 -9.32 -18.81 -3.80
C PRO A 117 -8.36 -18.71 -4.98
N LEU A 118 -7.12 -18.31 -4.71
CA LEU A 118 -6.11 -18.06 -5.75
C LEU A 118 -5.73 -19.34 -6.49
N ALA A 119 -5.81 -20.50 -5.83
CA ALA A 119 -5.52 -21.80 -6.42
C ALA A 119 -6.52 -22.24 -7.52
N VAL A 120 -7.75 -21.72 -7.49
CA VAL A 120 -8.84 -22.16 -8.40
C VAL A 120 -9.30 -21.02 -9.31
N GLY A 121 -9.23 -19.77 -8.83
CA GLY A 121 -9.50 -18.56 -9.59
C GLY A 121 -10.97 -18.19 -9.80
N PHE A 122 -11.92 -19.05 -9.44
CA PHE A 122 -13.34 -18.76 -9.46
C PHE A 122 -13.85 -18.35 -8.06
N PRO A 123 -14.72 -17.34 -7.94
CA PRO A 123 -15.31 -16.95 -6.67
C PRO A 123 -16.07 -18.12 -6.05
N GLN A 124 -15.84 -18.37 -4.76
CA GLN A 124 -16.51 -19.45 -4.04
C GLN A 124 -17.61 -18.93 -3.13
N ASP A 125 -17.41 -17.77 -2.50
CA ASP A 125 -18.33 -17.24 -1.50
C ASP A 125 -18.59 -15.75 -1.70
N THR A 126 -19.84 -15.34 -1.52
CA THR A 126 -20.21 -13.93 -1.37
C THR A 126 -20.10 -13.55 0.09
N ILE A 127 -19.40 -12.45 0.37
CA ILE A 127 -19.32 -11.87 1.72
C ILE A 127 -20.51 -10.94 1.90
N ASP A 128 -21.32 -11.18 2.93
CA ASP A 128 -22.36 -10.24 3.34
C ASP A 128 -21.69 -8.95 3.82
N ALA A 129 -21.77 -7.90 3.02
CA ALA A 129 -21.11 -6.60 3.18
C ALA A 129 -22.14 -5.47 3.03
N PRO A 130 -21.86 -4.25 3.56
CA PRO A 130 -22.68 -3.08 3.31
C PRO A 130 -22.92 -2.87 1.81
N ALA A 131 -24.07 -2.29 1.45
CA ALA A 131 -24.41 -2.08 0.05
C ALA A 131 -23.46 -1.07 -0.60
N GLY A 132 -23.10 -1.32 -1.86
CA GLY A 132 -22.35 -0.36 -2.67
C GLY A 132 -20.89 -0.22 -2.25
N VAL A 133 -20.20 -1.32 -1.90
CA VAL A 133 -18.76 -1.31 -1.62
C VAL A 133 -17.98 -0.85 -2.85
N THR A 134 -17.00 0.02 -2.65
CA THR A 134 -16.14 0.59 -3.71
C THR A 134 -14.66 0.31 -3.49
N SER A 135 -14.26 0.01 -2.26
CA SER A 135 -12.86 -0.28 -1.88
C SER A 135 -12.82 -1.26 -0.72
N VAL A 136 -11.73 -2.02 -0.63
CA VAL A 136 -11.50 -3.00 0.43
C VAL A 136 -10.05 -2.96 0.91
N LEU A 137 -9.86 -3.09 2.22
CA LEU A 137 -8.55 -3.16 2.84
C LEU A 137 -8.56 -4.22 3.95
N LEU A 138 -7.49 -5.00 4.02
CA LEU A 138 -7.22 -5.90 5.14
C LEU A 138 -6.05 -5.36 5.94
N PHE A 139 -6.24 -5.17 7.23
CA PHE A 139 -5.20 -4.68 8.12
C PHE A 139 -5.38 -5.24 9.53
N ASP A 140 -4.31 -5.78 10.10
CA ASP A 140 -4.29 -6.38 11.44
C ASP A 140 -5.41 -7.44 11.66
N GLY A 141 -5.67 -8.25 10.63
CA GLY A 141 -6.72 -9.29 10.64
C GLY A 141 -8.15 -8.77 10.45
N ASP A 142 -8.36 -7.46 10.45
CA ASP A 142 -9.66 -6.84 10.23
C ASP A 142 -9.89 -6.48 8.77
N MET A 143 -11.15 -6.46 8.38
CA MET A 143 -11.60 -6.03 7.06
C MET A 143 -12.27 -4.68 7.12
N TYR A 144 -11.82 -3.77 6.27
CA TYR A 144 -12.38 -2.44 6.08
C TYR A 144 -12.94 -2.34 4.67
N VAL A 145 -14.11 -1.71 4.53
CA VAL A 145 -14.72 -1.42 3.24
C VAL A 145 -15.19 0.01 3.17
N GLY A 146 -14.91 0.66 2.05
CA GLY A 146 -15.48 1.96 1.70
C GLY A 146 -16.70 1.78 0.82
N THR A 147 -17.68 2.66 0.94
CA THR A 147 -18.95 2.58 0.19
C THR A 147 -19.17 3.78 -0.72
N ASN A 148 -20.11 3.64 -1.66
CA ASN A 148 -20.52 4.70 -2.58
C ASN A 148 -21.33 5.83 -1.91
N THR A 149 -21.66 5.71 -0.63
CA THR A 149 -22.27 6.78 0.19
C THR A 149 -21.27 7.51 1.06
N GLY A 150 -19.99 7.11 1.04
CA GLY A 150 -18.94 7.67 1.88
C GLY A 150 -18.83 7.04 3.26
N GLU A 151 -19.61 6.01 3.57
CA GLU A 151 -19.43 5.26 4.81
C GLU A 151 -18.23 4.31 4.71
N ILE A 152 -17.50 4.18 5.81
CA ILE A 152 -16.42 3.23 6.00
C ILE A 152 -16.86 2.26 7.08
N HIS A 153 -16.88 0.97 6.75
CA HIS A 153 -17.29 -0.08 7.68
C HIS A 153 -16.10 -0.98 8.01
N ARG A 154 -16.03 -1.44 9.26
CA ARG A 154 -15.07 -2.41 9.76
C ARG A 154 -15.78 -3.69 10.17
N LYS A 155 -15.20 -4.83 9.83
CA LYS A 155 -15.56 -6.15 10.35
C LYS A 155 -14.31 -6.77 10.97
N ALA A 156 -14.31 -6.90 12.29
CA ALA A 156 -13.14 -7.44 12.97
C ALA A 156 -12.99 -8.95 12.74
N GLN A 157 -11.78 -9.47 12.92
CA GLN A 157 -11.53 -10.89 12.76
C GLN A 157 -12.46 -11.74 13.65
N GLY A 158 -13.20 -12.68 13.05
CA GLY A 158 -14.13 -13.56 13.76
C GLY A 158 -15.50 -12.94 14.09
N GLU A 159 -15.71 -11.65 13.81
CA GLU A 159 -17.03 -11.04 13.92
C GLU A 159 -17.90 -11.37 12.69
N SER A 160 -19.21 -11.46 12.90
CA SER A 160 -20.18 -11.72 11.83
C SER A 160 -20.81 -10.46 11.26
N THR A 161 -20.73 -9.34 12.00
CA THR A 161 -21.42 -8.08 11.68
C THR A 161 -20.42 -6.97 11.37
N TRP A 162 -20.85 -6.02 10.54
CA TRP A 162 -20.12 -4.79 10.26
C TRP A 162 -20.44 -3.71 11.28
N SER A 163 -19.46 -2.86 11.55
CA SER A 163 -19.59 -1.65 12.37
C SER A 163 -19.17 -0.42 11.56
N LEU A 164 -19.86 0.70 11.75
CA LEU A 164 -19.46 1.97 11.15
C LEU A 164 -18.16 2.44 11.79
N PHE A 165 -17.11 2.60 10.99
CA PHE A 165 -15.79 3.03 11.43
C PHE A 165 -15.58 4.53 11.20
N GLY A 166 -16.04 5.06 10.06
CA GLY A 166 -15.86 6.46 9.69
C GLY A 166 -16.77 6.88 8.53
N THR A 167 -16.74 8.16 8.18
CA THR A 167 -17.52 8.72 7.07
C THR A 167 -16.76 9.80 6.33
N MET A 168 -16.89 9.83 5.01
CA MET A 168 -16.45 10.89 4.12
C MET A 168 -17.67 11.62 3.50
N PRO A 169 -17.50 12.84 2.98
CA PRO A 169 -18.56 13.58 2.30
C PRO A 169 -19.09 12.92 1.02
N SER A 170 -18.29 12.08 0.37
CA SER A 170 -18.61 11.41 -0.89
C SER A 170 -18.20 9.94 -0.90
N ALA A 171 -18.57 9.24 -1.96
CA ALA A 171 -18.19 7.85 -2.23
C ALA A 171 -16.69 7.63 -2.03
N ILE A 172 -16.35 6.61 -1.23
CA ILE A 172 -14.96 6.25 -0.96
C ILE A 172 -14.31 5.75 -2.25
N ARG A 173 -13.13 6.26 -2.55
CA ARG A 173 -12.34 5.86 -3.71
C ARG A 173 -11.34 4.77 -3.36
N THR A 174 -10.57 4.99 -2.30
CA THR A 174 -9.44 4.14 -1.91
C THR A 174 -9.25 4.17 -0.39
N LEU A 175 -8.67 3.09 0.12
CA LEU A 175 -8.28 2.89 1.50
C LEU A 175 -6.83 2.46 1.53
N ALA A 176 -6.02 3.06 2.41
CA ALA A 176 -4.66 2.61 2.66
C ALA A 176 -4.39 2.55 4.17
N ALA A 177 -3.59 1.57 4.61
CA ALA A 177 -3.27 1.41 6.03
C ALA A 177 -1.98 2.15 6.40
N ARG A 178 -1.98 2.73 7.61
CA ARG A 178 -0.79 3.13 8.37
C ARG A 178 -0.81 2.41 9.72
N PRO A 179 0.33 2.23 10.41
CA PRO A 179 0.37 1.64 11.74
C PRO A 179 -0.62 2.25 12.74
N GLU A 180 -0.85 3.56 12.65
CA GLU A 180 -1.65 4.34 13.60
C GLU A 180 -3.02 4.78 13.06
N ALA A 181 -3.26 4.68 11.75
CA ALA A 181 -4.48 5.20 11.14
C ALA A 181 -4.86 4.56 9.79
N LEU A 182 -6.13 4.69 9.44
CA LEU A 182 -6.64 4.50 8.09
C LEU A 182 -6.47 5.79 7.29
N VAL A 183 -5.86 5.71 6.11
CA VAL A 183 -5.91 6.75 5.09
C VAL A 183 -7.07 6.45 4.16
N VAL A 184 -7.92 7.44 3.94
CA VAL A 184 -9.08 7.33 3.05
C VAL A 184 -9.12 8.53 2.12
N ALA A 185 -9.50 8.31 0.85
CA ALA A 185 -9.83 9.39 -0.07
C ALA A 185 -11.20 9.14 -0.72
N ASP A 186 -11.95 10.21 -0.98
CA ASP A 186 -13.25 10.14 -1.64
C ASP A 186 -13.23 10.69 -3.08
N ASN A 187 -14.35 10.53 -3.79
CA ASN A 187 -14.50 11.01 -5.17
C ASN A 187 -14.52 12.54 -5.32
N LEU A 188 -14.53 13.31 -4.23
CA LEU A 188 -14.38 14.77 -4.26
C LEU A 188 -12.92 15.21 -4.04
N GLY A 189 -12.01 14.26 -3.83
CA GLY A 189 -10.60 14.54 -3.58
C GLY A 189 -10.28 14.93 -2.15
N ASP A 190 -11.26 14.82 -1.25
CA ASP A 190 -11.01 14.94 0.17
C ASP A 190 -10.33 13.66 0.63
N ALA A 191 -9.19 13.79 1.30
CA ALA A 191 -8.54 12.66 1.95
C ALA A 191 -8.42 12.91 3.45
N ARG A 192 -8.46 11.86 4.25
CA ARG A 192 -8.39 11.94 5.71
C ARG A 192 -7.54 10.83 6.29
N ARG A 193 -6.95 11.13 7.44
CA ARG A 193 -6.37 10.16 8.35
C ARG A 193 -7.34 9.92 9.50
N ILE A 194 -7.87 8.70 9.62
CA ILE A 194 -8.78 8.27 10.69
C ILE A 194 -8.01 7.33 11.62
N LEU A 195 -7.73 7.75 12.86
CA LEU A 195 -6.98 6.93 13.82
C LEU A 195 -7.74 5.64 14.16
N TRP A 196 -7.02 4.51 14.26
CA TRP A 196 -7.62 3.20 14.58
C TRP A 196 -8.38 3.19 15.91
N ALA A 197 -7.87 3.94 16.90
CA ALA A 197 -8.47 4.06 18.22
C ALA A 197 -9.77 4.91 18.26
N GLY A 198 -10.15 5.51 17.12
CA GLY A 198 -11.12 6.59 17.07
C GLY A 198 -10.51 7.89 17.58
N GLY A 199 -10.60 8.96 16.80
CA GLY A 199 -9.97 10.24 17.13
C GLY A 199 -10.33 11.34 16.15
N PRO A 200 -9.86 12.57 16.38
CA PRO A 200 -10.04 13.66 15.43
C PRO A 200 -9.36 13.32 14.09
N ASP A 201 -10.09 13.53 13.00
CA ASP A 201 -9.57 13.38 11.64
C ASP A 201 -8.64 14.55 11.31
N ASP A 202 -7.41 14.25 10.90
CA ASP A 202 -6.60 15.22 10.17
C ASP A 202 -6.86 15.04 8.67
N GLY A 203 -7.33 16.12 8.03
CA GLY A 203 -7.68 16.12 6.61
C GLY A 203 -6.52 16.57 5.73
N TYR A 204 -6.40 15.94 4.57
CA TYR A 204 -5.60 16.38 3.43
C TYR A 204 -6.57 16.88 2.36
N TYR A 205 -6.16 17.92 1.63
CA TYR A 205 -6.76 18.18 0.33
C TYR A 205 -5.79 17.69 -0.73
N VAL A 206 -6.23 16.70 -1.51
CA VAL A 206 -5.44 16.16 -2.62
C VAL A 206 -5.88 16.84 -3.90
N THR A 207 -6.79 16.21 -4.66
CA THR A 207 -7.54 16.75 -5.81
C THR A 207 -8.68 15.78 -6.13
N GLN A 208 -9.68 16.20 -6.90
CA GLN A 208 -10.79 15.34 -7.36
C GLN A 208 -10.37 14.15 -8.24
N GLU A 209 -9.09 14.03 -8.57
CA GLU A 209 -8.55 13.03 -9.50
C GLU A 209 -7.84 11.89 -8.80
N VAL A 210 -7.94 11.77 -7.46
CA VAL A 210 -7.34 10.64 -6.73
C VAL A 210 -7.93 9.33 -7.28
N VAL A 211 -7.03 8.43 -7.65
CA VAL A 211 -7.36 7.09 -8.10
C VAL A 211 -7.16 6.09 -6.98
N ASP A 212 -5.98 6.10 -6.37
CA ASP A 212 -5.57 5.14 -5.35
C ASP A 212 -4.52 5.72 -4.39
N ALA A 213 -4.38 5.13 -3.20
CA ALA A 213 -3.50 5.62 -2.13
C ALA A 213 -2.54 4.52 -1.64
N GLY A 214 -1.34 4.95 -1.23
CA GLY A 214 -0.31 4.06 -0.67
C GLY A 214 0.47 4.74 0.46
N TYR A 215 1.24 3.95 1.21
CA TYR A 215 2.01 4.44 2.36
C TYR A 215 3.40 3.81 2.40
N THR A 216 4.44 4.65 2.52
CA THR A 216 5.86 4.22 2.52
C THR A 216 6.47 4.22 3.92
N GLY A 217 5.75 4.62 4.97
CA GLY A 217 6.36 4.94 6.27
C GLY A 217 6.48 6.46 6.45
N ASP A 218 7.24 7.09 5.57
CA ASP A 218 7.49 8.53 5.61
C ASP A 218 6.49 9.32 4.77
N PHE A 219 5.92 8.70 3.74
CA PHE A 219 5.02 9.37 2.81
C PHE A 219 3.66 8.70 2.69
N THR A 220 2.62 9.54 2.58
CA THR A 220 1.33 9.15 2.00
C THR A 220 1.33 9.51 0.53
N LEU A 221 1.10 8.51 -0.32
CA LEU A 221 1.10 8.66 -1.76
C LEU A 221 -0.33 8.64 -2.28
N PHE A 222 -0.65 9.54 -3.22
CA PHE A 222 -1.92 9.51 -3.94
C PHE A 222 -1.67 9.54 -5.44
N THR A 223 -2.11 8.50 -6.14
CA THR A 223 -2.08 8.48 -7.61
C THR A 223 -3.22 9.29 -8.19
N ARG A 224 -2.99 9.91 -9.35
CA ARG A 224 -3.98 10.68 -10.10
C ARG A 224 -4.15 10.14 -11.51
N SER A 225 -5.34 10.33 -12.07
CA SER A 225 -5.66 9.85 -13.42
C SER A 225 -4.76 10.43 -14.52
N MET A 226 -4.12 11.58 -14.31
CA MET A 226 -3.18 12.16 -15.29
C MET A 226 -1.76 11.59 -15.22
N GLY A 227 -1.54 10.53 -14.44
CA GLY A 227 -0.20 9.95 -14.27
C GLY A 227 0.66 10.75 -13.29
N GLU A 228 0.06 11.42 -12.32
CA GLU A 228 0.80 12.07 -11.24
C GLU A 228 0.72 11.23 -9.96
N VAL A 229 1.78 11.25 -9.15
CA VAL A 229 1.77 10.73 -7.78
C VAL A 229 2.09 11.89 -6.85
N SER A 230 1.10 12.29 -6.05
CA SER A 230 1.30 13.32 -5.03
C SER A 230 1.89 12.70 -3.78
N VAL A 231 3.00 13.27 -3.31
CA VAL A 231 3.76 12.76 -2.16
C VAL A 231 3.53 13.69 -0.99
N TYR A 232 2.83 13.21 0.03
CA TYR A 232 2.58 13.96 1.25
C TYR A 232 3.43 13.41 2.37
N ASP A 233 4.04 14.30 3.16
CA ASP A 233 4.66 13.93 4.41
C ASP A 233 3.63 13.27 5.35
N ALA A 234 3.93 12.07 5.83
CA ALA A 234 2.97 11.29 6.59
C ALA A 234 2.62 11.92 7.93
N GLU A 235 3.56 12.60 8.59
CA GLU A 235 3.35 13.20 9.91
C GLU A 235 2.56 14.51 9.80
N THR A 236 3.07 15.44 8.99
CA THR A 236 2.61 16.82 8.87
C THR A 236 1.49 17.01 7.86
N SER A 237 1.26 16.01 7.00
CA SER A 237 0.21 16.05 5.97
C SER A 237 0.41 17.12 4.91
N THR A 238 1.64 17.59 4.72
CA THR A 238 1.96 18.60 3.70
C THR A 238 2.45 17.94 2.42
N LEU A 239 2.06 18.50 1.26
CA LEU A 239 2.59 18.07 -0.04
C LEU A 239 4.09 18.39 -0.09
N VAL A 240 4.92 17.36 -0.26
CA VAL A 240 6.38 17.44 -0.34
C VAL A 240 6.84 17.42 -1.79
N ASP A 241 6.25 16.55 -2.61
CA ASP A 241 6.65 16.35 -3.99
C ASP A 241 5.48 15.92 -4.88
N THR A 242 5.70 15.92 -6.19
CA THR A 242 4.79 15.35 -7.18
C THR A 242 5.61 14.64 -8.26
N TRP A 243 5.48 13.32 -8.30
CA TRP A 243 6.14 12.49 -9.30
C TRP A 243 5.26 12.33 -10.53
N THR A 244 5.88 12.12 -11.68
CA THR A 244 5.18 11.94 -12.96
C THR A 244 5.48 10.55 -13.50
N LEU A 245 4.41 9.79 -13.74
CA LEU A 245 4.42 8.54 -14.46
C LEU A 245 4.41 8.80 -15.96
N PRO A 246 4.98 7.90 -16.77
CA PRO A 246 4.89 7.99 -18.22
C PRO A 246 3.49 7.65 -18.76
N VAL A 247 2.56 7.22 -17.89
CA VAL A 247 1.17 6.84 -18.22
C VAL A 247 0.22 7.29 -17.11
N GLU A 248 -1.08 7.28 -17.42
CA GLU A 248 -2.14 7.44 -16.42
C GLU A 248 -2.04 6.35 -15.34
N ALA A 249 -2.24 6.73 -14.07
CA ALA A 249 -2.26 5.80 -12.95
C ALA A 249 -3.66 5.23 -12.75
N SER A 250 -3.74 3.93 -12.44
CA SER A 250 -4.99 3.22 -12.20
C SER A 250 -5.03 2.43 -10.88
N ALA A 251 -3.87 2.13 -10.30
CA ALA A 251 -3.72 1.50 -8.98
C ALA A 251 -2.30 1.79 -8.43
N ILE A 252 -2.12 1.75 -7.11
CA ILE A 252 -0.81 1.84 -6.46
C ILE A 252 -0.66 0.77 -5.38
N PHE A 253 0.54 0.20 -5.31
CA PHE A 253 0.96 -0.60 -4.18
C PHE A 253 2.34 -0.13 -3.73
N VAL A 254 2.50 0.05 -2.43
CA VAL A 254 3.80 0.33 -1.83
C VAL A 254 4.28 -0.94 -1.15
N ARG A 255 5.42 -1.44 -1.59
CA ARG A 255 6.18 -2.46 -0.88
C ARG A 255 7.09 -1.74 0.11
N PRO A 256 6.82 -1.82 1.43
CA PRO A 256 7.66 -1.15 2.40
C PRO A 256 9.04 -1.79 2.39
N GLY A 257 10.03 -0.99 2.03
CA GLY A 257 11.42 -1.13 2.40
C GLY A 257 11.53 -1.15 3.92
N ASN A 258 12.52 -1.88 4.39
CA ASN A 258 12.59 -2.23 5.79
C ASN A 258 13.53 -1.22 6.48
N VAL A 259 12.95 -0.17 7.08
CA VAL A 259 13.66 0.96 7.73
C VAL A 259 14.70 0.47 8.73
N CYS A 260 14.36 -0.59 9.46
CA CYS A 260 15.36 -1.45 10.06
C CYS A 260 15.24 -2.83 9.46
N LYS A 261 16.05 -3.12 8.44
CA LYS A 261 15.98 -4.39 7.71
C LYS A 261 15.91 -5.61 8.64
N ALA A 262 16.66 -5.57 9.73
CA ALA A 262 16.65 -6.66 10.68
C ALA A 262 15.42 -6.71 11.62
N ASP A 263 14.65 -5.64 11.81
CA ASP A 263 13.36 -5.61 12.55
C ASP A 263 12.23 -6.19 11.67
N THR A 264 12.20 -7.51 11.56
CA THR A 264 11.27 -8.20 10.65
C THR A 264 9.87 -8.34 11.23
N ASN A 265 9.67 -8.18 12.54
CA ASN A 265 8.32 -8.16 13.11
C ASN A 265 7.71 -6.75 13.17
N ARG A 266 8.50 -5.72 12.82
CA ARG A 266 8.10 -4.30 12.76
C ARG A 266 7.57 -3.77 14.09
N ASN A 267 8.08 -4.28 15.21
CA ASN A 267 7.70 -3.80 16.54
C ASN A 267 8.51 -2.57 16.99
N GLY A 268 9.47 -2.12 16.17
CA GLY A 268 10.32 -0.97 16.42
C GLY A 268 11.50 -1.26 17.35
N VAL A 269 11.75 -2.52 17.70
CA VAL A 269 12.80 -2.95 18.60
C VAL A 269 13.55 -4.13 18.00
N LEU A 270 14.83 -3.90 17.67
CA LEU A 270 15.70 -4.96 17.20
C LEU A 270 16.03 -5.97 18.31
N GLU A 271 15.44 -7.16 18.26
CA GLU A 271 15.58 -8.22 19.24
C GLU A 271 15.55 -9.62 18.63
N ALA A 272 15.67 -10.66 19.47
CA ALA A 272 15.66 -12.06 19.02
C ALA A 272 14.31 -12.47 18.39
N GLY A 273 13.23 -11.76 18.71
CA GLY A 273 11.92 -11.92 18.09
C GLY A 273 11.97 -11.69 16.58
N ASP A 274 12.82 -10.79 16.10
CA ASP A 274 12.93 -10.48 14.68
C ASP A 274 13.53 -11.61 13.87
N PHE A 275 14.52 -12.31 14.42
CA PHE A 275 15.08 -13.47 13.76
C PHE A 275 14.02 -14.56 13.58
N SER A 276 13.16 -14.76 14.58
CA SER A 276 12.06 -15.72 14.49
C SER A 276 11.02 -15.31 13.44
N ALA A 277 10.71 -14.02 13.35
CA ALA A 277 9.84 -13.46 12.32
C ALA A 277 10.44 -13.60 10.92
N TRP A 278 11.74 -13.30 10.76
CA TRP A 278 12.47 -13.47 9.52
C TRP A 278 12.48 -14.92 9.05
N VAL A 279 12.76 -15.89 9.94
CA VAL A 279 12.69 -17.32 9.59
C VAL A 279 11.29 -17.72 9.13
N ALA A 280 10.25 -17.21 9.80
CA ALA A 280 8.87 -17.50 9.42
C ALA A 280 8.53 -16.89 8.04
N ALA A 281 8.96 -15.66 7.77
CA ALA A 281 8.81 -14.98 6.50
C ALA A 281 9.57 -15.71 5.38
N TYR A 282 10.84 -16.07 5.60
CA TYR A 282 11.68 -16.82 4.66
C TYR A 282 11.03 -18.15 4.26
N ASN A 283 10.50 -18.90 5.23
CA ASN A 283 9.82 -20.17 4.97
C ASN A 283 8.51 -20.01 4.18
N ARG A 284 7.89 -18.83 4.20
CA ARG A 284 6.70 -18.51 3.40
C ARG A 284 7.04 -17.86 2.05
N GLY A 285 8.32 -17.55 1.78
CA GLY A 285 8.72 -16.75 0.62
C GLY A 285 8.17 -15.32 0.69
N ASP A 286 8.04 -14.76 1.89
CA ASP A 286 7.47 -13.43 2.10
C ASP A 286 8.53 -12.34 1.83
N PHE A 287 8.16 -11.27 1.10
CA PHE A 287 9.07 -10.18 0.74
C PHE A 287 9.78 -9.51 1.89
N ILE A 288 9.22 -9.55 3.10
CA ILE A 288 9.90 -8.97 4.28
C ILE A 288 11.20 -9.74 4.63
N ALA A 289 11.34 -10.97 4.12
CA ALA A 289 12.57 -11.76 4.25
C ALA A 289 13.64 -11.43 3.21
N ASP A 290 13.32 -10.69 2.14
CA ASP A 290 14.30 -10.12 1.21
C ASP A 290 14.96 -8.90 1.87
N GLN A 291 16.25 -9.03 2.16
CA GLN A 291 17.00 -8.16 3.06
C GLN A 291 18.13 -7.45 2.33
N ASN A 292 18.44 -7.86 1.11
CA ASN A 292 19.36 -7.17 0.23
C ASN A 292 18.63 -6.36 -0.85
N ASN A 293 17.30 -6.43 -0.92
CA ASN A 293 16.42 -5.79 -1.91
C ASN A 293 16.79 -6.16 -3.35
N ASP A 294 17.33 -7.36 -3.56
CA ASP A 294 17.49 -7.91 -4.91
C ASP A 294 16.19 -8.53 -5.44
N LEU A 295 15.13 -8.41 -4.63
CA LEU A 295 13.75 -8.83 -4.85
C LEU A 295 13.56 -10.35 -4.68
N ALA A 296 14.62 -11.14 -4.58
CA ALA A 296 14.53 -12.59 -4.44
C ALA A 296 14.78 -13.05 -2.99
N VAL A 297 13.86 -13.84 -2.41
CA VAL A 297 14.06 -14.44 -1.08
C VAL A 297 14.98 -15.67 -1.19
N THR A 298 16.27 -15.48 -0.92
CA THR A 298 17.35 -16.47 -1.05
C THR A 298 18.18 -16.60 0.24
N PRO A 299 19.08 -17.60 0.36
CA PRO A 299 20.01 -17.66 1.49
C PRO A 299 20.95 -16.44 1.60
N ALA A 300 21.10 -15.61 0.55
CA ALA A 300 21.87 -14.38 0.63
C ALA A 300 21.22 -13.37 1.59
N ASP A 301 19.90 -13.40 1.71
CA ASP A 301 19.14 -12.53 2.62
C ASP A 301 19.43 -12.78 4.08
N PHE A 302 19.75 -14.03 4.46
CA PHE A 302 20.20 -14.28 5.82
C PHE A 302 21.49 -13.52 6.14
N SER A 303 22.41 -13.45 5.19
CA SER A 303 23.67 -12.71 5.38
C SER A 303 23.42 -11.20 5.43
N ALA A 304 22.48 -10.70 4.60
CA ALA A 304 22.06 -9.30 4.63
C ALA A 304 21.34 -8.94 5.93
N TRP A 305 20.45 -9.81 6.42
CA TRP A 305 19.76 -9.69 7.70
C TRP A 305 20.76 -9.65 8.86
N VAL A 306 21.74 -10.58 8.92
CA VAL A 306 22.78 -10.58 9.96
C VAL A 306 23.62 -9.30 9.88
N ALA A 307 23.94 -8.82 8.69
CA ALA A 307 24.67 -7.57 8.51
C ALA A 307 23.85 -6.38 9.01
N ALA A 308 22.54 -6.32 8.71
CA ALA A 308 21.64 -5.30 9.23
C ALA A 308 21.50 -5.39 10.75
N TYR A 309 21.30 -6.58 11.31
CA TYR A 309 21.17 -6.80 12.75
C TYR A 309 22.42 -6.30 13.51
N ASN A 310 23.61 -6.59 12.99
CA ASN A 310 24.87 -6.14 13.60
C ASN A 310 25.13 -4.64 13.44
N ARG A 311 24.53 -3.98 12.44
CA ARG A 311 24.56 -2.53 12.30
C ARG A 311 23.60 -1.85 13.27
N GLY A 312 22.49 -2.52 13.62
CA GLY A 312 21.40 -1.93 14.38
C GLY A 312 20.34 -1.31 13.47
N CYS A 313 19.35 -0.67 14.09
CA CYS A 313 18.41 0.23 13.42
C CYS A 313 18.92 1.66 13.63
N ASP A 314 19.38 2.33 12.58
CA ASP A 314 19.80 3.74 12.61
C ASP A 314 18.83 4.58 11.77
#